data_AF-T1G2K2-F1
#
_entry.id   AF-T1G2K2-F1
#
_cell.length_a   1.000
_cell.length_b   1.000
_cell.length_c   1.000
_cell.angle_alpha   90.00
_cell.angle_beta   90.00
_cell.angle_gamma   90.00
#
_symmetry.space_group_name_H-M   'P 1'
#
loop_
_entity.id
_entity.type
_entity.pdbx_description
1 polymer ?
#
loop_
_entity_poly.entity_id
_entity_poly.type
_entity_poly.pdbx_seq_one_letter_code
_entity_poly.pdbx_strand_id
1 'polypeptide(L)'
;MWGFHDRVLALRRAVNCMMTTSNHHIKSFRRRWQHQQATILHSSCGLILDDEEWDKEWEFLVRVSSLTPRFLGEDCLGAGTEAGAPPNPSTSSIYESLDEFHVFVLAHVIKRPILVVADPFLHDCEGMALSPVPFRGVYLPLERSPEDCCPSLLLLAYNLGHFCALVPTESKLLSENFECWCFCFACMYVCVIVSTFIYLSGL
;
A
#
# COMPACT_ATOMS: atom_id res chain seq x y z
N MET A 1 4.46 -6.90 -15.23
CA MET A 1 3.34 -5.97 -14.92
C MET A 1 3.36 -4.86 -15.95
N TRP A 2 2.20 -4.35 -16.37
CA TRP A 2 2.04 -3.51 -17.57
C TRP A 2 2.19 -2.03 -17.21
N GLY A 3 2.94 -1.23 -17.98
CA GLY A 3 3.30 0.18 -17.71
C GLY A 3 2.15 1.18 -17.74
N PHE A 4 0.99 0.79 -17.26
CA PHE A 4 -0.22 1.56 -17.14
C PHE A 4 -0.50 1.82 -15.67
N HIS A 5 -0.93 3.04 -15.39
CA HIS A 5 -1.34 3.43 -14.06
C HIS A 5 -2.57 2.60 -13.64
N ASP A 6 -2.79 2.37 -12.34
CA ASP A 6 -3.96 1.64 -11.82
C ASP A 6 -5.27 2.45 -11.93
N ARG A 7 -5.53 3.03 -13.10
CA ARG A 7 -6.73 3.86 -13.39
C ARG A 7 -8.03 3.07 -13.28
N VAL A 8 -7.94 1.75 -13.45
CA VAL A 8 -9.06 0.82 -13.32
C VAL A 8 -9.20 0.25 -11.91
N LEU A 9 -8.32 0.63 -10.98
CA LEU A 9 -8.29 0.20 -9.58
C LEU A 9 -8.23 -1.33 -9.43
N ALA A 10 -7.57 -2.01 -10.36
CA ALA A 10 -7.44 -3.46 -10.37
C ALA A 10 -6.54 -3.94 -9.22
N LEU A 11 -5.43 -3.23 -8.95
CA LEU A 11 -4.56 -3.58 -7.81
C LEU A 11 -5.25 -3.27 -6.49
N ARG A 12 -5.92 -2.11 -6.38
CA ARG A 12 -6.71 -1.78 -5.19
C ARG A 12 -7.78 -2.81 -4.89
N ARG A 13 -8.53 -3.20 -5.93
CA ARG A 13 -9.52 -4.27 -5.83
C ARG A 13 -8.88 -5.57 -5.38
N ALA A 14 -7.74 -5.95 -5.95
CA ALA A 14 -7.08 -7.21 -5.60
C ALA A 14 -6.57 -7.23 -4.14
N VAL A 15 -6.03 -6.11 -3.63
CA VAL A 15 -5.63 -5.96 -2.23
C VAL A 15 -6.84 -6.07 -1.32
N ASN A 16 -7.90 -5.31 -1.59
CA ASN A 16 -9.14 -5.38 -0.81
C ASN A 16 -9.76 -6.77 -0.84
N CYS A 17 -9.83 -7.42 -2.00
CA CYS A 17 -10.28 -8.81 -2.13
C CYS A 17 -9.41 -9.76 -1.31
N MET A 18 -8.09 -9.59 -1.30
CA MET A 18 -7.21 -10.45 -0.49
C MET A 18 -7.46 -10.29 1.02
N MET A 19 -7.84 -9.08 1.47
CA MET A 19 -8.13 -8.78 2.87
C MET A 19 -9.57 -9.12 3.30
N THR A 20 -10.50 -9.24 2.35
CA THR A 20 -11.93 -9.50 2.62
C THR A 20 -12.37 -10.93 2.30
N THR A 21 -11.76 -11.54 1.28
CA THR A 21 -12.12 -12.90 0.87
C THR A 21 -11.71 -13.86 1.98
N SER A 22 -12.66 -14.71 2.40
CA SER A 22 -12.49 -15.70 3.45
C SER A 22 -11.48 -16.78 3.04
N ASN A 23 -10.20 -16.46 3.20
CA ASN A 23 -9.05 -17.29 2.85
C ASN A 23 -8.30 -17.66 4.13
N HIS A 24 -7.54 -18.74 4.12
CA HIS A 24 -6.68 -19.08 5.26
C HIS A 24 -5.65 -17.97 5.59
N HIS A 25 -5.26 -17.17 4.61
CA HIS A 25 -4.36 -16.03 4.78
C HIS A 25 -4.93 -14.91 5.68
N ILE A 26 -6.25 -14.70 5.74
CA ILE A 26 -6.79 -13.53 6.47
C ILE A 26 -6.46 -13.59 7.97
N LYS A 27 -6.49 -14.81 8.54
CA LYS A 27 -6.15 -15.05 9.95
C LYS A 27 -4.66 -14.82 10.21
N SER A 28 -3.78 -15.28 9.30
CA SER A 28 -2.35 -15.08 9.45
C SER A 28 -1.94 -13.62 9.24
N PHE A 29 -2.59 -12.93 8.30
CA PHE A 29 -2.45 -11.49 8.08
C PHE A 29 -2.84 -10.68 9.31
N ARG A 30 -4.05 -10.91 9.84
CA ARG A 30 -4.50 -10.23 11.06
C ARG A 30 -3.55 -10.47 12.22
N ARG A 31 -3.14 -11.72 12.46
CA ARG A 31 -2.18 -12.06 13.52
C ARG A 31 -0.84 -11.33 13.37
N ARG A 32 -0.29 -11.28 12.16
CA ARG A 32 0.99 -10.59 11.90
C ARG A 32 0.89 -9.09 12.14
N TRP A 33 -0.15 -8.47 11.59
CA TRP A 33 -0.41 -7.05 11.76
C TRP A 33 -0.60 -6.70 13.24
N GLN A 34 -1.47 -7.44 13.96
CA GLN A 34 -1.69 -7.24 15.40
C GLN A 34 -0.39 -7.35 16.20
N HIS A 35 0.44 -8.36 15.92
CA HIS A 35 1.71 -8.52 16.63
C HIS A 35 2.67 -7.34 16.41
N GLN A 36 2.79 -6.86 15.18
CA GLN A 36 3.61 -5.69 14.85
C GLN A 36 3.06 -4.43 15.52
N GLN A 37 1.77 -4.14 15.35
CA GLN A 37 1.13 -2.96 15.93
C GLN A 37 1.20 -2.95 17.46
N ALA A 38 0.93 -4.10 18.11
CA ALA A 38 1.05 -4.22 19.56
C ALA A 38 2.47 -3.92 20.04
N THR A 39 3.50 -4.39 19.32
CA THR A 39 4.90 -4.11 19.64
C THR A 39 5.21 -2.61 19.53
N ILE A 40 4.73 -1.96 18.48
CA ILE A 40 4.93 -0.51 18.25
C ILE A 40 4.20 0.31 19.30
N LEU A 41 2.92 0.05 19.54
CA LEU A 41 2.09 0.78 20.51
C LEU A 41 2.62 0.61 21.93
N HIS A 42 2.95 -0.61 22.33
CA HIS A 42 3.51 -0.88 23.66
C HIS A 42 4.84 -0.15 23.85
N SER A 43 5.73 -0.17 22.85
CA SER A 43 7.06 0.45 22.97
C SER A 43 7.02 1.99 22.92
N SER A 44 6.07 2.57 22.19
CA SER A 44 6.00 4.02 21.97
C SER A 44 5.19 4.76 23.03
N CYS A 45 4.07 4.19 23.48
CA CYS A 45 3.13 4.86 24.38
C CYS A 45 2.61 3.97 25.51
N GLY A 46 3.03 2.71 25.58
CA GLY A 46 2.53 1.77 26.59
C GLY A 46 1.07 1.37 26.41
N LEU A 47 0.48 1.65 25.24
CA LEU A 47 -0.92 1.37 24.96
C LEU A 47 -1.15 -0.12 24.73
N ILE A 48 -2.15 -0.68 25.41
CA ILE A 48 -2.60 -2.06 25.25
C ILE A 48 -4.08 -1.99 24.85
N LEU A 49 -4.38 -2.44 23.64
CA LEU A 49 -5.74 -2.47 23.13
C LEU A 49 -6.47 -3.73 23.60
N ASP A 50 -7.76 -3.61 23.85
CA ASP A 50 -8.65 -4.74 24.08
C ASP A 50 -9.07 -5.45 22.78
N ASP A 51 -9.75 -6.58 22.90
CA ASP A 51 -10.16 -7.38 21.74
C ASP A 51 -11.13 -6.63 20.81
N GLU A 52 -12.01 -5.79 21.35
CA GLU A 52 -12.98 -5.01 20.57
C GLU A 52 -12.32 -3.87 19.80
N GLU A 53 -11.33 -3.20 20.41
CA GLU A 53 -10.49 -2.18 19.79
C GLU A 53 -9.67 -2.79 18.66
N TRP A 54 -9.10 -3.98 18.86
CA TRP A 54 -8.42 -4.70 17.80
C TRP A 54 -9.32 -5.07 16.62
N ASP A 55 -10.58 -5.42 16.88
CA ASP A 55 -11.57 -5.65 15.84
C ASP A 55 -11.85 -4.36 15.06
N LYS A 56 -12.08 -3.23 15.76
CA LYS A 56 -12.34 -1.91 15.14
C LYS A 56 -11.15 -1.44 14.29
N GLU A 57 -9.93 -1.56 14.78
CA GLU A 57 -8.72 -1.18 14.05
C GLU A 57 -8.52 -2.05 12.80
N TRP A 58 -8.80 -3.36 12.89
CA TRP A 58 -8.75 -4.24 11.73
C TRP A 58 -9.80 -3.90 10.68
N GLU A 59 -11.04 -3.64 11.10
CA GLU A 59 -12.12 -3.21 10.22
C GLU A 59 -11.79 -1.89 9.53
N PHE A 60 -11.20 -0.94 10.27
CA PHE A 60 -10.70 0.32 9.71
C PHE A 60 -9.65 0.06 8.61
N LEU A 61 -8.65 -0.77 8.89
CA LEU A 61 -7.59 -1.12 7.95
C LEU A 61 -8.17 -1.74 6.66
N VAL A 62 -9.09 -2.70 6.80
CA VAL A 62 -9.76 -3.32 5.64
C VAL A 62 -10.58 -2.28 4.86
N ARG A 63 -11.30 -1.38 5.54
CA ARG A 63 -12.11 -0.33 4.91
C ARG A 63 -11.25 0.65 4.10
N VAL A 64 -10.08 1.02 4.59
CA VAL A 64 -9.14 1.90 3.88
C VAL A 64 -8.75 1.33 2.51
N SER A 65 -8.60 0.00 2.40
CA SER A 65 -8.30 -0.65 1.12
C SER A 65 -9.47 -0.63 0.11
N SER A 66 -10.69 -0.29 0.54
CA SER A 66 -11.90 -0.36 -0.29
C SER A 66 -11.87 0.59 -1.49
N LEU A 67 -12.76 0.33 -2.46
CA LEU A 67 -12.94 1.14 -3.67
C LEU A 67 -13.92 2.30 -3.46
N THR A 68 -14.37 2.55 -2.24
CA THR A 68 -15.31 3.63 -1.94
C THR A 68 -14.51 4.93 -1.80
N PRO A 69 -14.67 5.91 -2.70
CA PRO A 69 -13.98 7.18 -2.57
C PRO A 69 -14.58 7.99 -1.43
N ARG A 70 -13.77 8.86 -0.82
CA ARG A 70 -14.29 9.95 0.01
C ARG A 70 -15.02 10.92 -0.91
N PHE A 71 -16.32 11.10 -0.68
CA PHE A 71 -17.03 12.23 -1.26
C PHE A 71 -16.68 13.47 -0.44
N LEU A 72 -15.90 14.38 -1.00
CA LEU A 72 -15.75 15.75 -0.50
C LEU A 72 -17.11 16.46 -0.69
N GLY A 73 -18.07 16.20 0.18
CA GLY A 73 -19.41 16.76 0.04
C GLY A 73 -20.32 16.65 1.27
N GLU A 74 -20.04 15.79 2.25
CA GLU A 74 -20.99 15.55 3.35
C GLU A 74 -20.68 16.29 4.66
N ASP A 75 -19.46 16.80 4.89
CA ASP A 75 -19.09 17.37 6.20
C ASP A 75 -19.10 18.91 6.28
N CYS A 76 -19.56 19.64 5.24
CA CYS A 76 -19.57 21.11 5.29
C CYS A 76 -20.88 21.81 4.88
N LEU A 77 -21.94 21.07 4.51
CA LEU A 77 -23.24 21.67 4.18
C LEU A 77 -24.34 21.06 5.04
N GLY A 78 -24.49 21.60 6.25
CA GLY A 78 -25.76 21.55 6.93
C GLY A 78 -26.85 22.20 6.07
N ALA A 79 -28.06 21.63 6.15
CA ALA A 79 -29.31 22.14 5.60
C ALA A 79 -29.57 21.95 4.09
N GLY A 80 -30.09 20.75 3.77
CA GLY A 80 -31.28 20.55 2.93
C GLY A 80 -31.21 20.99 1.47
N THR A 81 -31.04 20.04 0.54
CA THR A 81 -31.77 20.08 -0.75
C THR A 81 -31.85 18.68 -1.38
N GLU A 82 -33.08 18.28 -1.66
CA GLU A 82 -33.62 17.33 -2.64
C GLU A 82 -32.68 16.34 -3.36
N ALA A 83 -32.96 15.05 -3.12
CA ALA A 83 -32.44 13.92 -3.86
C ALA A 83 -32.81 14.00 -5.35
N GLY A 84 -31.81 14.11 -6.24
CA GLY A 84 -32.07 13.98 -7.68
C GLY A 84 -31.01 14.50 -8.66
N ALA A 85 -29.95 15.18 -8.23
CA ALA A 85 -28.94 15.67 -9.17
C ALA A 85 -27.89 14.57 -9.50
N PRO A 86 -27.60 14.28 -10.79
CA PRO A 86 -26.52 13.37 -11.15
C PRO A 86 -25.18 13.96 -10.67
N PRO A 87 -24.26 13.13 -10.13
CA PRO A 87 -22.97 13.62 -9.67
C PRO A 87 -22.20 14.23 -10.85
N ASN A 88 -21.75 15.48 -10.68
CA ASN A 88 -20.88 16.14 -11.65
C ASN A 88 -19.60 15.30 -11.85
N PRO A 89 -19.19 14.98 -13.10
CA PRO A 89 -18.03 14.12 -13.39
C PRO A 89 -16.67 14.77 -13.09
N SER A 90 -16.65 15.95 -12.45
CA SER A 90 -15.46 16.72 -12.10
C SER A 90 -15.08 16.65 -10.61
N THR A 91 -15.81 15.91 -9.79
CA THR A 91 -15.38 15.65 -8.41
C THR A 91 -14.29 14.59 -8.44
N SER A 92 -13.05 15.00 -8.13
CA SER A 92 -11.95 14.06 -7.95
C SER A 92 -12.32 13.10 -6.82
N SER A 93 -12.57 11.84 -7.16
CA SER A 93 -12.82 10.79 -6.19
C SER A 93 -11.51 10.49 -5.46
N ILE A 94 -11.34 11.05 -4.27
CA ILE A 94 -10.14 10.87 -3.45
C ILE A 94 -10.26 9.55 -2.72
N TYR A 95 -9.26 8.69 -2.84
CA TYR A 95 -9.22 7.44 -2.09
C TYR A 95 -8.49 7.63 -0.75
N GLU A 96 -8.72 6.69 0.16
CA GLU A 96 -8.01 6.68 1.45
C GLU A 96 -6.56 6.19 1.30
N SER A 97 -5.66 6.86 2.04
CA SER A 97 -4.22 6.59 2.14
C SER A 97 -3.97 5.18 2.63
N LEU A 98 -3.15 4.43 1.90
CA LEU A 98 -2.84 3.06 2.25
C LEU A 98 -1.70 3.00 3.26
N ASP A 99 -1.90 2.18 4.27
CA ASP A 99 -0.92 1.88 5.31
C ASP A 99 0.17 0.87 4.87
N GLU A 100 1.24 0.74 5.66
CA GLU A 100 2.35 -0.20 5.48
C GLU A 100 1.86 -1.62 5.22
N PHE A 101 0.86 -2.05 5.99
CA PHE A 101 0.33 -3.40 5.88
C PHE A 101 -0.29 -3.68 4.49
N HIS A 102 -0.80 -2.66 3.80
CA HIS A 102 -1.30 -2.83 2.44
C HIS A 102 -0.17 -3.10 1.44
N VAL A 103 1.05 -2.62 1.69
CA VAL A 103 2.24 -2.95 0.88
C VAL A 103 2.61 -4.42 1.08
N PHE A 104 2.53 -4.92 2.32
CA PHE A 104 2.69 -6.34 2.63
C PHE A 104 1.66 -7.22 1.92
N VAL A 105 0.37 -6.83 1.95
CA VAL A 105 -0.68 -7.55 1.23
C VAL A 105 -0.48 -7.45 -0.29
N LEU A 106 -0.06 -6.30 -0.80
CA LEU A 106 0.26 -6.10 -2.22
C LEU A 106 1.33 -7.10 -2.66
N ALA A 107 2.40 -7.31 -1.89
CA ALA A 107 3.43 -8.32 -2.16
C ALA A 107 2.83 -9.73 -2.36
N HIS A 108 1.81 -10.08 -1.58
CA HIS A 108 1.08 -11.35 -1.71
C HIS A 108 0.16 -11.40 -2.93
N VAL A 109 -0.45 -10.27 -3.32
CA VAL A 109 -1.27 -10.17 -4.53
C VAL A 109 -0.39 -10.39 -5.76
N ILE A 110 0.76 -9.73 -5.81
CA ILE A 110 1.66 -9.76 -6.96
C ILE A 110 2.65 -10.95 -6.94
N LYS A 111 2.66 -11.72 -5.84
CA LYS A 111 3.56 -12.86 -5.58
C LYS A 111 5.04 -12.50 -5.80
N ARG A 112 5.44 -11.33 -5.31
CA ARG A 112 6.77 -10.77 -5.56
C ARG A 112 7.24 -9.99 -4.34
N PRO A 113 8.51 -10.16 -3.92
CA PRO A 113 9.13 -9.30 -2.91
C PRO A 113 9.09 -7.83 -3.31
N ILE A 114 8.83 -6.94 -2.35
CA ILE A 114 8.87 -5.49 -2.54
C ILE A 114 9.90 -4.91 -1.57
N LEU A 115 10.82 -4.07 -2.05
CA LEU A 115 11.71 -3.26 -1.22
C LEU A 115 11.31 -1.81 -1.39
N VAL A 116 11.00 -1.17 -0.26
CA VAL A 116 10.69 0.26 -0.22
C VAL A 116 11.87 1.00 0.41
N VAL A 117 12.46 1.88 -0.37
CA VAL A 117 13.52 2.80 0.05
C VAL A 117 12.85 4.11 0.44
N ALA A 118 13.06 4.55 1.67
CA ALA A 118 12.53 5.80 2.18
C ALA A 118 13.49 6.39 3.20
N ASP A 119 13.38 7.69 3.44
CA ASP A 119 14.03 8.31 4.58
C ASP A 119 13.44 7.75 5.89
N PRO A 120 14.27 7.59 6.94
CA PRO A 120 13.81 6.99 8.19
C PRO A 120 12.83 7.90 8.96
N PHE A 121 12.92 9.21 8.75
CA PHE A 121 12.09 10.21 9.40
C PHE A 121 11.56 11.23 8.39
N LEU A 122 10.36 11.72 8.64
CA LEU A 122 9.86 12.97 8.06
C LEU A 122 10.57 14.14 8.73
N HIS A 123 10.87 15.18 7.95
CA HIS A 123 11.57 16.37 8.43
C HIS A 123 10.66 17.62 8.32
N ASP A 124 10.77 18.55 9.27
CA ASP A 124 10.11 19.86 9.20
C ASP A 124 10.83 20.84 8.25
N CYS A 125 10.34 22.09 8.18
CA CYS A 125 10.98 23.14 7.38
C CYS A 125 12.37 23.52 7.88
N GLU A 126 12.68 23.24 9.14
CA GLU A 126 13.98 23.44 9.79
C GLU A 126 14.91 22.23 9.60
N GLY A 127 14.43 21.11 9.04
CA GLY A 127 15.18 19.88 8.81
C GLY A 127 15.28 18.95 10.03
N MET A 128 14.50 19.19 11.08
CA MET A 128 14.44 18.34 12.27
C MET A 128 13.52 17.14 12.07
N ALA A 129 13.89 16.00 12.66
CA ALA A 129 13.09 14.78 12.58
C ALA A 129 11.75 14.95 13.33
N LEU A 130 10.64 14.85 12.60
CA LEU A 130 9.28 14.98 13.10
C LEU A 130 8.68 13.63 13.52
N SER A 131 8.69 12.65 12.61
CA SER A 131 8.02 11.36 12.80
C SER A 131 8.69 10.27 11.97
N PRO A 132 8.79 9.02 12.46
CA PRO A 132 9.31 7.91 11.67
C PRO A 132 8.42 7.57 10.47
N VAL A 133 9.04 7.16 9.37
CA VAL A 133 8.34 6.68 8.17
C VAL A 133 8.10 5.17 8.26
N PRO A 134 6.85 4.68 8.30
CA PRO A 134 6.56 3.26 8.51
C PRO A 134 6.76 2.39 7.27
N PHE A 135 6.81 2.97 6.07
CA PHE A 135 6.87 2.21 4.81
C PHE A 135 8.25 1.67 4.45
N ARG A 136 9.30 2.03 5.19
CA ARG A 136 10.67 1.64 4.87
C ARG A 136 10.89 0.17 5.22
N GLY A 137 11.21 -0.67 4.25
CA GLY A 137 11.55 -2.06 4.54
C GLY A 137 11.40 -3.02 3.39
N VAL A 138 11.49 -4.30 3.72
CA VAL A 138 11.34 -5.42 2.80
C VAL A 138 10.02 -6.14 3.11
N TYR A 139 9.17 -6.24 2.11
CA TYR A 139 7.87 -6.90 2.18
C TYR A 139 7.93 -8.21 1.40
N LEU A 140 7.88 -9.33 2.11
CA LEU A 140 7.93 -10.67 1.54
C LEU A 140 6.54 -11.32 1.54
N PRO A 141 6.18 -12.09 0.49
CA PRO A 141 4.94 -12.87 0.46
C PRO A 141 5.04 -14.13 1.34
N LEU A 142 5.23 -13.96 2.65
CA LEU A 142 5.56 -15.04 3.60
C LEU A 142 4.49 -16.12 3.77
N GLU A 143 3.23 -15.82 3.40
CA GLU A 143 2.13 -16.79 3.45
C GLU A 143 2.03 -17.63 2.15
N ARG A 144 2.99 -17.50 1.22
CA ARG A 144 3.06 -18.28 -0.02
C ARG A 144 4.34 -19.13 -0.07
N SER A 145 4.28 -20.22 -0.83
CA SER A 145 5.48 -20.98 -1.18
C SER A 145 6.44 -20.10 -2.02
N PRO A 146 7.76 -20.14 -1.78
CA PRO A 146 8.73 -19.46 -2.63
C PRO A 146 8.65 -19.88 -4.10
N GLU A 147 8.24 -21.12 -4.37
CA GLU A 147 8.08 -21.69 -5.72
C GLU A 147 6.97 -20.99 -6.51
N ASP A 148 5.95 -20.47 -5.83
CA ASP A 148 4.84 -19.73 -6.42
C ASP A 148 5.15 -18.25 -6.64
N CYS A 149 6.32 -17.79 -6.19
CA CYS A 149 6.70 -16.38 -6.15
C CYS A 149 7.81 -16.07 -7.14
N CYS A 150 7.75 -14.87 -7.73
CA CYS A 150 8.84 -14.36 -8.54
C CYS A 150 10.01 -13.95 -7.61
N PRO A 151 11.24 -14.44 -7.82
CA PRO A 151 12.38 -14.10 -6.96
C PRO A 151 12.91 -12.68 -7.20
N SER A 152 12.54 -12.05 -8.31
CA SER A 152 12.96 -10.68 -8.62
C SER A 152 12.28 -9.67 -7.69
N LEU A 153 13.03 -8.67 -7.22
CA LEU A 153 12.54 -7.64 -6.30
C LEU A 153 11.83 -6.50 -7.04
N LEU A 154 10.69 -6.04 -6.52
CA LEU A 154 10.07 -4.77 -6.92
C LEU A 154 10.63 -3.64 -6.06
N LEU A 155 11.30 -2.67 -6.69
CA LEU A 155 11.91 -1.54 -5.99
C LEU A 155 10.99 -0.33 -6.02
N LEU A 156 10.67 0.20 -4.84
CA LEU A 156 9.89 1.41 -4.65
C LEU A 156 10.70 2.42 -3.85
N ALA A 157 10.50 3.70 -4.14
CA ALA A 157 10.88 4.81 -3.29
C ALA A 157 9.62 5.37 -2.62
N TYR A 158 9.74 5.83 -1.38
CA TYR A 158 8.69 6.59 -0.72
C TYR A 158 9.23 7.93 -0.26
N ASN A 159 8.55 9.01 -0.65
CA ASN A 159 8.89 10.36 -0.23
C ASN A 159 7.63 11.22 -0.12
N LEU A 160 7.46 11.94 1.00
CA LEU A 160 6.38 12.91 1.23
C LEU A 160 4.98 12.41 0.84
N GLY A 161 4.57 11.22 1.28
CA GLY A 161 3.25 10.66 0.97
C GLY A 161 3.13 10.00 -0.40
N HIS A 162 4.19 10.00 -1.20
CA HIS A 162 4.17 9.47 -2.55
C HIS A 162 5.09 8.28 -2.71
N PHE A 163 4.56 7.24 -3.34
CA PHE A 163 5.39 6.16 -3.84
C PHE A 163 5.92 6.56 -5.22
N CYS A 164 7.19 6.31 -5.42
CA CYS A 164 7.90 6.36 -6.68
C CYS A 164 8.46 4.97 -6.91
N ALA A 165 8.88 4.65 -8.11
CA ALA A 165 9.33 3.31 -8.35
C ALA A 165 10.59 3.31 -9.17
N LEU A 166 11.52 2.48 -8.70
CA LEU A 166 12.92 2.63 -9.00
C LEU A 166 13.31 1.65 -10.08
N VAL A 167 13.72 2.24 -11.18
CA VAL A 167 14.12 1.52 -12.37
C VAL A 167 15.63 1.62 -12.52
N PRO A 168 16.37 0.50 -12.64
CA PRO A 168 17.79 0.55 -12.93
C PRO A 168 18.03 1.11 -14.34
N THR A 169 18.89 2.12 -14.45
CA THR A 169 19.22 2.77 -15.74
C THR A 169 20.21 1.95 -16.57
N GLU A 170 21.05 1.11 -15.94
CA GLU A 170 22.00 0.24 -16.64
C GLU A 170 21.88 -1.22 -16.20
N SER A 171 21.79 -2.12 -17.18
CA SER A 171 21.61 -3.56 -17.01
C SER A 171 22.88 -4.31 -16.57
N LYS A 172 24.03 -3.61 -16.46
CA LYS A 172 25.36 -4.23 -16.29
C LYS A 172 25.59 -4.94 -14.94
N LEU A 173 24.76 -4.74 -13.93
CA LEU A 173 24.89 -5.41 -12.63
C LEU A 173 23.98 -6.64 -12.47
N LEU A 174 23.13 -6.95 -13.44
CA LEU A 174 22.24 -8.12 -13.41
C LEU A 174 22.75 -9.28 -14.28
N SER A 175 23.93 -9.13 -14.89
CA SER A 175 24.44 -10.05 -15.92
C SER A 175 25.19 -11.26 -15.41
N GLU A 176 25.34 -11.48 -14.10
CA GLU A 176 26.14 -12.64 -13.64
C GLU A 176 25.35 -13.84 -13.13
N ASN A 177 24.04 -13.80 -12.81
CA ASN A 177 23.35 -15.02 -12.35
C ASN A 177 21.80 -15.08 -12.46
N PHE A 178 21.16 -14.35 -13.38
CA PHE A 178 19.71 -14.52 -13.61
C PHE A 178 19.39 -14.77 -15.07
N GLU A 179 19.10 -16.03 -15.42
CA GLU A 179 18.49 -16.48 -16.68
C GLU A 179 17.01 -16.01 -16.81
N CYS A 180 16.75 -14.72 -16.58
CA CYS A 180 15.43 -14.13 -16.73
C CYS A 180 15.50 -12.85 -17.57
N TRP A 181 16.23 -12.91 -18.68
CA TRP A 181 16.38 -11.79 -19.62
C TRP A 181 15.04 -11.37 -20.27
N CYS A 182 14.03 -12.24 -20.32
CA CYS A 182 12.68 -11.84 -20.75
C CYS A 182 11.96 -10.89 -19.76
N PHE A 183 12.40 -10.79 -18.50
CA PHE A 183 11.76 -9.97 -17.47
C PHE A 183 12.35 -8.56 -17.33
N CYS A 184 13.52 -8.27 -17.94
CA CYS A 184 14.24 -7.02 -17.70
C CYS A 184 13.51 -5.79 -18.29
N PHE A 185 12.93 -5.91 -19.49
CA PHE A 185 12.04 -4.86 -20.02
C PHE A 185 10.76 -4.73 -19.20
N ALA A 186 10.18 -5.85 -18.75
CA ALA A 186 8.95 -5.82 -17.93
C ALA A 186 9.14 -5.17 -16.55
N CYS A 187 10.36 -5.20 -15.99
CA CYS A 187 10.71 -4.68 -14.66
C CYS A 187 10.66 -3.14 -14.60
N MET A 188 11.08 -2.50 -15.70
CA MET A 188 11.01 -1.05 -15.92
C MET A 188 9.58 -0.49 -15.76
N TYR A 189 8.59 -1.25 -16.23
CA TYR A 189 7.20 -0.80 -16.33
C TYR A 189 6.34 -1.11 -15.10
N VAL A 190 6.77 -2.04 -14.24
CA VAL A 190 6.07 -2.36 -12.97
C VAL A 190 6.12 -1.20 -12.00
N CYS A 191 7.18 -0.39 -12.12
CA CYS A 191 7.47 0.67 -11.20
C CYS A 191 6.34 1.72 -11.13
N VAL A 192 5.98 2.34 -12.25
CA VAL A 192 5.06 3.50 -12.28
C VAL A 192 3.66 3.20 -11.71
N ILE A 193 3.25 1.93 -11.63
CA ILE A 193 1.92 1.51 -11.18
C ILE A 193 1.74 1.71 -9.67
N VAL A 194 2.72 1.29 -8.87
CA VAL A 194 2.62 1.34 -7.40
C VAL A 194 2.71 2.77 -6.90
N SER A 195 3.42 3.62 -7.65
CA SER A 195 3.47 5.05 -7.39
C SER A 195 2.09 5.70 -7.33
N THR A 196 1.21 5.35 -8.28
CA THR A 196 -0.11 5.98 -8.39
C THR A 196 -1.15 5.31 -7.49
N PHE A 197 -1.03 4.00 -7.23
CA PHE A 197 -1.86 3.28 -6.26
C PHE A 197 -1.89 4.00 -4.90
N ILE A 198 -0.77 4.60 -4.52
CA ILE A 198 -0.65 5.32 -3.26
C ILE A 198 -0.78 6.85 -3.46
N TYR A 199 -0.45 7.39 -4.64
CA TYR A 199 -0.70 8.81 -4.98
C TYR A 199 -2.20 9.19 -4.98
N LEU A 200 -3.09 8.33 -5.52
CA LEU A 200 -4.54 8.58 -5.54
C LEU A 200 -5.21 8.45 -4.17
N SER A 201 -4.43 8.06 -3.18
CA SER A 201 -4.87 7.82 -1.82
C SER A 201 -4.55 9.00 -0.88
N GLY A 202 -3.83 10.02 -1.37
CA GLY A 202 -3.22 11.05 -0.52
C GLY A 202 -3.25 12.49 -1.07
N LEU A 203 -4.19 12.82 -1.96
CA LEU A 203 -4.48 14.20 -2.36
C LEU A 203 -5.98 14.43 -2.43
#